data_AF-A0A076PU62-F1
#
_entry.id   AF-A0A076PU62-F1
#
_cell.length_a   1.000
_cell.length_b   1.000
_cell.length_c   1.000
_cell.angle_alpha   90.00
_cell.angle_beta   90.00
_cell.angle_gamma   90.00
#
_symmetry.space_group_name_H-M   'P 1'
#
loop_
_entity.id
_entity.type
_entity.pdbx_description
1 polymer ?
#
loop_
_entity_poly.entity_id
_entity_poly.type
_entity_poly.pdbx_seq_one_letter_code
_entity_poly.pdbx_strand_id
1 'polypeptide(L)'
;DGADYAGTYGATTSGNALSLKFLQKGNSGTNIGSRFYLMASEDKYQMFTLLGNEFTFDVDASKLPSSCGLNGAVYFVSMDEDGGKATQSSNTAGAKYGTGYCDSQCPKDLKFIDGKANSDGWKSSTNDANSGTGIMGSCCAEMDIWEA
;
A
#
# COMPACT_ATOMS: atom_id res chain seq x y z
N ASP A 1 14.11 -2.87 -5.97
CA ASP A 1 15.07 -3.18 -4.91
C ASP A 1 14.30 -3.70 -3.69
N GLY A 2 14.98 -4.27 -2.71
CA GLY A 2 14.38 -4.74 -1.46
C GLY A 2 14.09 -3.60 -0.47
N ALA A 3 13.46 -3.94 0.65
CA ALA A 3 13.11 -3.01 1.72
C ALA A 3 13.67 -3.48 3.06
N ASP A 4 14.33 -2.58 3.79
CA ASP A 4 14.60 -2.75 5.22
C ASP A 4 13.35 -2.34 6.02
N TYR A 5 12.43 -3.29 6.17
CA TYR A 5 11.11 -3.07 6.79
C TYR A 5 11.18 -2.46 8.18
N ALA A 6 12.05 -2.97 9.05
CA ALA A 6 12.13 -2.52 10.44
C ALA A 6 12.92 -1.22 10.58
N GLY A 7 14.09 -1.11 9.95
CA GLY A 7 14.98 0.04 10.14
C GLY A 7 14.52 1.28 9.39
N THR A 8 14.01 1.11 8.16
CA THR A 8 13.59 2.23 7.30
C THR A 8 12.11 2.57 7.44
N TYR A 9 11.23 1.56 7.49
CA TYR A 9 9.78 1.77 7.47
C TYR A 9 9.09 1.60 8.83
N GLY A 10 9.80 1.07 9.83
CA GLY A 10 9.24 0.86 11.17
C GLY A 10 8.12 -0.17 11.21
N ALA A 11 8.10 -1.08 10.23
CA ALA A 11 7.16 -2.18 10.13
C ALA A 11 7.80 -3.46 10.67
N THR A 12 7.08 -4.15 11.55
CA THR A 12 7.56 -5.39 12.18
C THR A 12 6.44 -6.39 12.32
N THR A 13 6.77 -7.69 12.33
CA THR A 13 5.82 -8.77 12.56
C THR A 13 6.24 -9.62 13.76
N SER A 14 5.25 -10.19 14.45
CA SER A 14 5.46 -11.16 15.52
C SER A 14 4.26 -12.11 15.56
N GLY A 15 4.48 -13.39 15.22
CA GLY A 15 3.39 -14.35 15.07
C GLY A 15 2.37 -13.90 14.03
N ASN A 16 1.14 -13.64 14.48
CA ASN A 16 0.01 -13.17 13.65
C ASN A 16 -0.17 -11.64 13.65
N ALA A 17 0.70 -10.89 14.32
CA ALA A 17 0.57 -9.44 14.44
C ALA A 17 1.52 -8.69 13.48
N LEU A 18 0.99 -7.64 12.84
CA LEU A 18 1.74 -6.62 12.10
C LEU A 18 1.67 -5.30 12.88
N SER A 19 2.83 -4.68 13.14
CA SER A 19 2.93 -3.38 13.80
C SER A 19 3.54 -2.36 12.84
N LEU A 20 2.83 -1.25 12.63
CA LEU A 20 3.23 -0.17 11.72
C LEU A 20 3.47 1.13 12.50
N LYS A 21 4.70 1.65 12.42
CA LYS A 21 4.99 3.00 12.94
C LYS A 21 4.65 4.06 11.90
N PHE A 22 4.01 5.12 12.34
CA PHE A 22 3.71 6.26 11.47
C PHE A 22 4.97 7.01 11.04
N LEU A 23 5.89 7.32 11.96
CA LEU A 23 7.16 7.98 11.66
C LEU A 23 8.33 7.06 12.03
N GLN A 24 9.22 6.82 11.07
CA GLN A 24 10.46 6.08 11.29
C GLN A 24 11.64 6.93 10.81
N LYS A 25 12.49 7.34 11.74
CA LYS A 25 13.73 8.07 11.44
C LYS A 25 14.84 7.05 11.20
N GLY A 26 15.25 6.90 9.95
CA GLY A 26 16.39 6.08 9.55
C GLY A 26 17.62 6.93 9.24
N ASN A 27 18.72 6.26 8.88
CA ASN A 27 19.98 6.94 8.54
C ASN A 27 19.89 7.76 7.24
N SER A 28 18.98 7.38 6.33
CA SER A 28 18.83 7.99 5.01
C SER A 28 17.67 8.99 4.93
N GLY A 29 16.98 9.27 6.04
CA GLY A 29 15.82 10.16 6.07
C GLY A 29 14.73 9.71 7.02
N THR A 30 13.59 10.40 6.98
CA THR A 30 12.40 10.05 7.76
C THR A 30 11.33 9.46 6.83
N ASN A 31 10.91 8.23 7.09
CA ASN A 31 9.75 7.62 6.45
C ASN A 31 8.46 8.05 7.16
N ILE A 32 7.40 8.27 6.38
CA ILE A 32 6.07 8.69 6.86
C ILE A 32 5.03 7.72 6.30
N GLY A 33 4.32 7.04 7.19
CA GLY A 33 3.30 6.05 6.83
C GLY A 33 3.85 4.81 6.13
N SER A 34 2.96 3.88 5.82
CA SER A 34 3.27 2.70 5.02
C SER A 34 1.98 2.03 4.53
N ARG A 35 2.08 1.24 3.45
CA ARG A 35 1.00 0.39 2.94
C ARG A 35 1.56 -1.01 2.69
N PHE A 36 0.85 -2.02 3.15
CA PHE A 36 1.26 -3.43 3.10
C PHE A 36 0.13 -4.27 2.51
N TYR A 37 0.52 -5.37 1.84
CA TYR A 37 -0.40 -6.37 1.32
C TYR A 37 -0.07 -7.71 1.95
N LEU A 38 -1.10 -8.51 2.24
CA LEU A 38 -0.91 -9.88 2.67
C LEU A 38 -0.48 -10.75 1.48
N MET A 39 0.54 -11.58 1.68
CA MET A 39 1.12 -12.42 0.63
C MET A 39 0.73 -13.89 0.85
N ALA A 40 0.31 -14.58 -0.22
CA ALA A 40 0.11 -16.03 -0.22
C ALA A 40 1.43 -16.79 -0.48
N SER A 41 2.33 -16.17 -1.25
CA SER A 41 3.67 -16.67 -1.55
C SER A 41 4.61 -15.50 -1.86
N GLU A 42 5.85 -15.78 -2.23
CA GLU A 42 6.84 -14.73 -2.57
C GLU A 42 6.39 -13.83 -3.73
N ASP A 43 5.62 -14.35 -4.69
CA ASP A 43 5.25 -13.66 -5.92
C ASP A 43 3.72 -13.44 -6.08
N LYS A 44 2.92 -13.73 -5.05
CA LYS A 44 1.45 -13.62 -5.12
C LYS A 44 0.84 -13.04 -3.86
N TYR A 45 -0.09 -12.09 -4.02
CA TYR A 45 -0.95 -11.63 -2.95
C TYR A 45 -1.89 -12.74 -2.47
N GLN A 46 -2.27 -12.68 -1.19
CA GLN A 46 -3.35 -13.49 -0.67
C GLN A 46 -4.68 -12.88 -1.10
N MET A 47 -5.41 -13.60 -1.96
CA MET A 47 -6.71 -13.19 -2.44
C MET A 47 -7.83 -13.67 -1.49
N PHE A 48 -8.90 -12.88 -1.42
CA PHE A 48 -10.08 -13.17 -0.60
C PHE A 48 -11.36 -13.02 -1.42
N THR A 49 -12.30 -13.93 -1.20
CA THR A 49 -13.69 -13.79 -1.67
C THR A 49 -14.55 -13.46 -0.46
N LEU A 50 -14.94 -12.19 -0.30
CA LEU A 50 -15.66 -11.73 0.89
C LEU A 50 -17.15 -12.05 0.85
N LEU A 51 -17.76 -12.09 -0.33
CA LEU A 51 -19.20 -12.30 -0.47
C LEU A 51 -19.61 -13.66 0.14
N GLY A 52 -20.51 -13.61 1.12
CA GLY A 52 -21.00 -14.80 1.84
C GLY A 52 -20.05 -15.32 2.93
N ASN A 53 -18.97 -14.60 3.24
CA ASN A 53 -17.99 -14.96 4.25
C ASN A 53 -17.85 -13.88 5.34
N GLU A 54 -17.13 -14.21 6.40
CA GLU A 54 -16.78 -13.31 7.50
C GLU A 54 -15.26 -13.04 7.50
N PHE A 55 -14.87 -11.79 7.76
CA PHE A 55 -13.49 -11.39 7.99
C PHE A 55 -13.38 -10.71 9.35
N THR A 56 -12.44 -11.17 10.17
CA THR A 56 -12.25 -10.71 11.56
C THR A 56 -10.77 -10.51 11.83
N PHE A 57 -10.43 -9.47 12.58
CA PHE A 57 -9.07 -9.16 13.02
C PHE A 57 -9.10 -8.41 14.35
N ASP A 58 -8.02 -8.53 15.13
CA ASP A 58 -7.79 -7.73 16.33
C ASP A 58 -6.96 -6.50 15.98
N VAL A 59 -7.26 -5.35 16.61
CA VAL A 59 -6.52 -4.11 16.39
C VAL A 59 -6.27 -3.35 17.69
N ASP A 60 -5.03 -2.92 17.88
CA ASP A 60 -4.64 -1.95 18.91
C ASP A 60 -4.42 -0.58 18.26
N ALA A 61 -5.47 0.26 18.30
CA ALA A 61 -5.43 1.64 17.86
C ALA A 61 -5.17 2.62 19.02
N SER A 62 -4.82 2.16 20.22
CA SER A 62 -4.70 3.02 21.41
C SER A 62 -3.63 4.11 21.29
N LYS A 63 -2.65 3.90 20.41
CA LYS A 63 -1.56 4.84 20.11
C LYS A 63 -1.78 5.65 18.83
N LEU A 64 -2.87 5.39 18.10
CA LEU A 64 -3.34 6.28 17.07
C LEU A 64 -4.10 7.41 17.78
N PRO A 65 -3.59 8.65 17.75
CA PRO A 65 -4.21 9.74 18.49
C PRO A 65 -5.63 9.97 17.94
N SER A 66 -6.62 9.72 18.80
CA SER A 66 -8.05 9.93 18.50
C SER A 66 -8.39 11.41 18.22
N SER A 67 -7.45 12.33 18.45
CA SER A 67 -7.56 13.75 18.11
C SER A 67 -6.75 14.08 16.85
N CYS A 68 -7.36 13.75 15.71
CA CYS A 68 -7.16 14.30 14.36
C CYS A 68 -5.85 13.99 13.60
N GLY A 69 -6.01 13.27 12.48
CA GLY A 69 -5.14 13.39 11.30
C GLY A 69 -4.40 12.12 10.87
N LEU A 70 -4.43 11.06 11.68
CA LEU A 70 -3.90 9.75 11.30
C LEU A 70 -5.03 8.78 11.00
N ASN A 71 -4.77 7.82 10.12
CA ASN A 71 -5.68 6.76 9.77
C ASN A 71 -4.92 5.43 9.85
N GLY A 72 -5.35 4.54 10.73
CA GLY A 72 -5.05 3.12 10.62
C GLY A 72 -6.12 2.47 9.76
N ALA A 73 -5.72 1.80 8.68
CA ALA A 73 -6.65 1.23 7.72
C ALA A 73 -6.42 -0.27 7.47
N VAL A 74 -7.51 -1.03 7.40
CA VAL A 74 -7.58 -2.40 6.90
C VAL A 74 -8.73 -2.46 5.92
N TYR A 75 -8.43 -2.74 4.66
CA TYR A 75 -9.37 -2.62 3.56
C TYR A 75 -9.02 -3.61 2.45
N PHE A 76 -9.97 -3.85 1.56
CA PHE A 76 -9.81 -4.73 0.41
C PHE A 76 -9.97 -3.95 -0.89
N VAL A 77 -9.05 -4.18 -1.82
CA VAL A 77 -9.10 -3.62 -3.17
C VAL A 77 -8.99 -4.73 -4.20
N SER A 78 -9.61 -4.53 -5.36
CA SER A 78 -9.63 -5.52 -6.44
C SER A 78 -8.38 -5.47 -7.32
N MET A 79 -7.20 -5.68 -6.72
CA MET A 79 -5.91 -5.79 -7.41
C MET A 79 -5.72 -7.17 -8.03
N ASP A 80 -4.86 -7.27 -9.06
CA ASP A 80 -4.43 -8.56 -9.63
C ASP A 80 -3.54 -9.34 -8.64
N GLU A 81 -3.72 -10.66 -8.56
CA GLU A 81 -2.98 -11.55 -7.64
C GLU A 81 -1.45 -11.43 -7.76
N ASP A 82 -0.95 -11.21 -8.98
CA ASP A 82 0.48 -11.10 -9.28
C ASP A 82 0.96 -9.64 -9.39
N GLY A 83 0.13 -8.69 -8.95
CA GLY A 83 0.40 -7.25 -9.05
C GLY A 83 0.41 -6.73 -10.49
N GLY A 84 -0.21 -7.47 -11.43
CA GLY A 84 -0.37 -7.12 -12.84
C GLY A 84 0.75 -7.65 -13.75
N LYS A 85 1.64 -8.49 -13.22
CA LYS A 85 2.82 -9.00 -13.95
C LYS A 85 2.47 -9.79 -15.21
N ALA A 86 1.39 -10.57 -15.18
CA ALA A 86 0.93 -11.35 -16.33
C ALA A 86 0.26 -10.50 -17.42
N THR A 87 -0.44 -9.44 -17.03
CA THR A 87 -1.22 -8.59 -17.95
C THR A 87 -0.40 -7.43 -18.50
N GLN A 88 0.63 -6.96 -17.80
CA GLN A 88 1.47 -5.84 -18.20
C GLN A 88 2.93 -6.29 -18.39
N SER A 89 3.31 -6.57 -19.64
CA SER A 89 4.62 -7.15 -19.98
C SER A 89 5.84 -6.34 -19.51
N SER A 90 5.69 -5.02 -19.30
CA SER A 90 6.75 -4.15 -18.77
C SER A 90 6.82 -4.15 -17.24
N ASN A 91 5.80 -4.66 -16.54
CA ASN A 91 5.85 -4.90 -15.11
C ASN A 91 6.57 -6.22 -14.83
N THR A 92 7.88 -6.15 -14.59
CA THR A 92 8.69 -7.33 -14.25
C THR A 92 8.82 -7.56 -12.74
N ALA A 93 8.29 -6.64 -11.92
CA ALA A 93 8.40 -6.67 -10.47
C ALA A 93 7.28 -7.51 -9.84
N GLY A 94 6.01 -7.18 -10.12
CA GLY A 94 4.84 -7.89 -9.62
C GLY A 94 4.59 -7.78 -8.11
N ALA A 95 3.72 -8.65 -7.60
CA ALA A 95 3.26 -8.66 -6.22
C ALA A 95 4.39 -8.72 -5.18
N LYS A 96 5.50 -9.40 -5.51
CA LYS A 96 6.72 -9.44 -4.68
C LYS A 96 7.21 -8.07 -4.24
N TYR A 97 7.01 -7.05 -5.08
CA TYR A 97 7.41 -5.67 -4.82
C TYR A 97 6.22 -4.72 -4.64
N GLY A 98 5.02 -5.24 -4.40
CA GLY A 98 3.86 -4.40 -4.06
C GLY A 98 3.28 -3.61 -5.23
N THR A 99 3.45 -4.06 -6.48
CA THR A 99 2.89 -3.36 -7.66
C THR A 99 1.39 -3.57 -7.83
N GLY A 100 0.77 -2.74 -8.68
CA GLY A 100 -0.60 -2.93 -9.13
C GLY A 100 -1.66 -2.33 -8.22
N TYR A 101 -1.28 -1.45 -7.28
CA TYR A 101 -2.24 -0.78 -6.41
C TYR A 101 -3.27 0.02 -7.19
N CYS A 102 -4.50 -0.06 -6.72
CA CYS A 102 -5.65 0.68 -7.19
C CYS A 102 -6.63 0.82 -6.02
N ASP A 103 -7.51 1.82 -6.06
CA ASP A 103 -8.61 1.95 -5.11
C ASP A 103 -9.76 2.77 -5.74
N SER A 104 -10.79 3.10 -4.96
CA SER A 104 -11.97 3.82 -5.46
C SER A 104 -11.71 5.28 -5.80
N GLN A 105 -10.59 5.84 -5.34
CA GLN A 105 -10.19 7.24 -5.53
C GLN A 105 -9.37 7.43 -6.81
N CYS A 106 -8.99 6.35 -7.49
CA CYS A 106 -8.16 6.40 -8.69
C CYS A 106 -6.83 7.16 -8.49
N PRO A 107 -6.01 6.79 -7.49
CA PRO A 107 -4.81 7.52 -7.07
C PRO A 107 -3.86 7.77 -8.23
N LYS A 108 -3.42 9.02 -8.33
CA LYS A 108 -2.52 9.51 -9.38
C LYS A 108 -1.08 9.72 -8.90
N ASP A 109 -0.85 9.49 -7.61
CA ASP A 109 0.45 9.58 -6.95
C ASP A 109 1.30 8.32 -7.09
N LEU A 110 0.70 7.24 -7.58
CA LEU A 110 1.43 6.03 -7.95
C LEU A 110 2.46 6.35 -9.03
N LYS A 111 3.72 5.99 -8.74
CA LYS A 111 4.87 6.20 -9.62
C LYS A 111 4.87 5.25 -10.82
N PHE A 112 4.20 4.11 -10.70
CA PHE A 112 4.02 3.13 -11.78
C PHE A 112 2.56 2.66 -11.83
N ILE A 113 1.97 2.69 -13.01
CA ILE A 113 0.61 2.22 -13.30
C ILE A 113 0.67 1.43 -14.62
N ASP A 114 0.02 0.27 -14.67
CA ASP A 114 0.01 -0.63 -15.84
C ASP A 114 1.40 -0.94 -16.42
N GLY A 115 2.38 -1.15 -15.54
CA GLY A 115 3.78 -1.42 -15.92
C GLY A 115 4.50 -0.23 -16.56
N LYS A 116 3.95 0.99 -16.49
CA LYS A 116 4.53 2.22 -17.05
C LYS A 116 4.82 3.21 -15.94
N ALA A 117 5.91 3.96 -16.06
CA ALA A 117 6.19 5.08 -15.17
C ALA A 117 5.15 6.18 -15.37
N ASN A 118 4.57 6.68 -14.27
CA ASN A 118 3.61 7.80 -14.27
C ASN A 118 4.32 9.16 -14.31
N SER A 119 5.36 9.28 -15.15
CA SER A 119 6.23 10.47 -15.19
C SER A 119 5.69 11.60 -16.04
N ASP A 120 4.81 11.30 -17.01
CA ASP A 120 4.26 12.33 -17.89
C ASP A 120 3.39 13.30 -17.10
N GLY A 121 3.62 14.59 -17.33
CA GLY A 121 2.96 15.68 -16.61
C GLY A 121 3.13 15.65 -15.08
N TRP A 122 4.15 14.97 -14.53
CA TRP A 122 4.32 14.84 -13.08
C TRP A 122 4.43 16.20 -12.39
N LYS A 123 3.54 16.44 -11.42
CA LYS A 123 3.52 17.64 -10.58
C LYS A 123 3.87 17.24 -9.16
N SER A 124 4.92 17.84 -8.61
CA SER A 124 5.29 17.63 -7.20
C SER A 124 4.19 18.18 -6.29
N SER A 125 3.93 17.48 -5.19
CA SER A 125 3.00 17.97 -4.18
C SER A 125 3.51 19.26 -3.53
N THR A 126 2.60 20.15 -3.13
CA THR A 126 2.95 21.39 -2.42
C THR A 126 3.08 21.20 -0.92
N ASN A 127 2.60 20.07 -0.37
CA ASN A 127 2.55 19.80 1.06
C ASN A 127 3.12 18.42 1.46
N ASP A 128 3.61 17.64 0.50
CA ASP A 128 4.33 16.39 0.74
C ASP A 128 5.62 16.37 -0.10
N ALA A 129 6.77 16.35 0.57
CA ALA A 129 8.07 16.40 -0.08
C ALA A 129 8.42 15.14 -0.89
N ASN A 130 7.71 14.01 -0.66
CA ASN A 130 7.99 12.71 -1.27
C ASN A 130 6.95 12.27 -2.30
N SER A 131 5.90 13.06 -2.48
CA SER A 131 4.76 12.74 -3.32
C SER A 131 4.54 13.77 -4.44
N GLY A 132 3.65 13.43 -5.34
CA GLY A 132 3.25 14.20 -6.50
C GLY A 132 2.19 13.44 -7.26
N THR A 133 1.77 13.93 -8.42
CA THR A 133 0.77 13.27 -9.24
C THR A 133 1.17 13.29 -10.69
N GLY A 134 1.02 12.16 -11.38
CA GLY A 134 1.13 12.06 -12.83
C GLY A 134 -0.21 12.22 -13.54
N ILE A 135 -0.23 11.92 -14.84
CA ILE A 135 -1.46 11.98 -15.63
C ILE A 135 -2.35 10.74 -15.47
N MET A 136 -1.76 9.58 -15.17
CA MET A 136 -2.47 8.31 -15.00
C MET A 136 -3.01 8.20 -13.56
N GLY A 137 -4.12 7.47 -13.40
CA GLY A 137 -4.64 7.02 -12.11
C GLY A 137 -5.03 5.55 -12.20
N SER A 138 -5.02 4.83 -11.07
CA SER A 138 -5.35 3.40 -11.04
C SER A 138 -6.60 3.15 -10.19
N CYS A 139 -7.68 2.69 -10.83
CA CYS A 139 -9.00 2.56 -10.23
C CYS A 139 -9.39 1.09 -10.04
N CYS A 140 -10.01 0.75 -8.92
CA CYS A 140 -10.73 -0.51 -8.76
C CYS A 140 -11.77 -0.41 -7.64
N ALA A 141 -12.57 -1.47 -7.45
CA ALA A 141 -13.49 -1.55 -6.33
C ALA A 141 -12.72 -1.66 -5.01
N GLU A 142 -13.23 -0.98 -3.99
CA GLU A 142 -12.67 -0.89 -2.64
C GLU A 142 -13.76 -1.20 -1.62
N MET A 143 -13.38 -1.91 -0.55
CA MET A 143 -14.20 -2.17 0.62
C MET A 143 -13.38 -1.85 1.87
N ASP A 144 -13.66 -0.69 2.45
CA ASP A 144 -13.04 -0.22 3.69
C ASP A 144 -13.66 -0.94 4.89
N ILE A 145 -12.98 -1.98 5.39
CA ILE A 145 -13.45 -2.74 6.56
C ILE A 145 -13.21 -1.93 7.84
N TRP A 146 -12.10 -1.20 7.90
CA TRP A 146 -11.72 -0.38 9.03
C TRP A 146 -10.84 0.77 8.59
N GLU A 147 -11.26 1.99 8.92
CA GLU A 147 -10.47 3.23 8.88
C GLU A 147 -10.75 3.97 10.19
N ALA A 148 -9.72 4.25 11.00
CA ALA A 148 -9.88 4.91 12.29
C ALA A 148 -8.64 5.68 12.78
#